data_AF-A0A4V1IS72-F1
#
_entry.id   AF-A0A4V1IS72-F1
#
_cell.length_a   1.000
_cell.length_b   1.000
_cell.length_c   1.000
_cell.angle_alpha   90.00
_cell.angle_beta   90.00
_cell.angle_gamma   90.00
#
_symmetry.space_group_name_H-M   'P 1'
#
loop_
_entity.id
_entity.type
_entity.pdbx_description
1 polymer ?
#
loop_
_entity_poly.entity_id
_entity_poly.type
_entity_poly.pdbx_seq_one_letter_code
_entity_poly.pdbx_strand_id
1 'polypeptide(L)'
;MAGRRRFFSLTFCTLTVTFLDERALARKAVSFQRRQWFTNIFCVALCPLLMVLVSSVLGTVIKNIINGSGLGYDILYCSNLPSVNEQNWPIYNLDANGITNTSVGQYPVVTDQLLKHANFYDTSRLALQDVTSTGSTSISTSSIGTGLSCVSWFGEAYPTDDTINPYSRPVSRQVDAYANKDSAYVNEVSTGWLDILLPSILADPAGRIQAISLAKTFVQYQMHPWAIVALGPNVNPTDVGEPPIPPPLTNPSAIPTTLGGSTLPMFKSALNASGLLDTIEPRWAVTVDVNALAISAVQQVPYFSFPAANITDYHSLELVLGGLLKQVIVNLSSVDKHVLFESSPSSQDIVGFFTNASVVTNGMPYGALFFDRVDHLNKRYNYTLGFGEDVRLRSGGEFAPQGRRQFLQQAQLSNAILRFSNPALLGSVVITQGTR
;
A
#
# COMPACT_ATOMS: atom_id res chain seq x y z
N MET A 1 -52.95 -58.79 44.21
CA MET A 1 -52.54 -58.14 45.48
C MET A 1 -53.54 -57.03 45.75
N ALA A 2 -54.55 -57.29 46.58
CA ALA A 2 -54.66 -56.73 47.94
C ALA A 2 -54.68 -55.19 47.89
N GLY A 3 -55.79 -54.46 48.02
CA GLY A 3 -56.95 -54.67 48.87
C GLY A 3 -56.86 -53.73 50.07
N ARG A 4 -57.68 -52.65 50.12
CA ARG A 4 -58.31 -52.16 51.36
C ARG A 4 -59.31 -51.03 51.09
N ARG A 5 -60.58 -51.36 51.36
CA ARG A 5 -61.67 -50.42 51.66
C ARG A 5 -61.38 -49.72 52.99
N ARG A 6 -61.82 -48.48 53.15
CA ARG A 6 -62.50 -48.03 54.40
C ARG A 6 -63.67 -47.10 54.08
N PHE A 7 -64.80 -47.50 54.65
CA PHE A 7 -66.06 -46.78 54.83
C PHE A 7 -65.95 -45.83 56.03
N PHE A 8 -66.63 -44.67 55.96
CA PHE A 8 -67.30 -43.95 57.07
C PHE A 8 -68.21 -42.91 56.37
N SER A 9 -69.52 -43.10 56.24
CA SER A 9 -70.62 -42.94 57.21
C SER A 9 -70.98 -41.48 57.54
N LEU A 10 -72.11 -41.04 56.94
CA LEU A 10 -73.16 -40.08 57.37
C LEU A 10 -72.72 -38.70 57.90
N THR A 11 -73.28 -37.59 57.42
CA THR A 11 -74.57 -37.07 57.93
C THR A 11 -75.14 -35.96 57.03
N PHE A 12 -76.47 -35.93 56.95
CA PHE A 12 -77.37 -34.95 56.34
C PHE A 12 -76.93 -33.48 56.38
N CYS A 13 -77.10 -32.78 55.25
CA CYS A 13 -77.62 -31.41 55.27
C CYS A 13 -78.44 -31.14 54.00
N THR A 14 -79.75 -31.02 54.20
CA THR A 14 -80.76 -30.70 53.21
C THR A 14 -80.71 -29.20 52.89
N LEU A 15 -81.13 -28.87 51.66
CA LEU A 15 -81.72 -27.60 51.23
C LEU A 15 -80.80 -26.42 50.84
N THR A 16 -81.06 -25.95 49.61
CA THR A 16 -80.90 -24.58 49.08
C THR A 16 -79.53 -24.08 48.63
N VAL A 17 -78.95 -24.63 47.56
CA VAL A 17 -77.94 -23.89 46.75
C VAL A 17 -78.01 -24.26 45.25
N THR A 18 -79.14 -24.02 44.57
CA THR A 18 -79.23 -24.18 43.10
C THR A 18 -79.10 -22.87 42.32
N PHE A 19 -78.80 -21.74 42.99
CA PHE A 19 -78.67 -20.43 42.33
C PHE A 19 -77.31 -19.73 42.49
N LEU A 20 -76.39 -20.31 43.26
CA LEU A 20 -75.03 -19.75 43.45
C LEU A 20 -73.95 -20.46 42.61
N ASP A 21 -74.13 -21.74 42.25
CA ASP A 21 -73.15 -22.48 41.46
C ASP A 21 -73.12 -22.06 39.98
N GLU A 22 -74.26 -21.71 39.39
CA GLU A 22 -74.32 -21.21 38.00
C GLU A 22 -73.64 -19.84 37.86
N ARG A 23 -73.76 -18.98 38.89
CA ARG A 23 -73.06 -17.68 38.92
C ARG A 23 -71.55 -17.83 39.12
N ALA A 24 -71.11 -18.82 39.89
CA ALA A 24 -69.69 -19.12 40.06
C ALA A 24 -69.07 -19.70 38.78
N LEU A 25 -69.78 -20.60 38.09
CA LEU A 25 -69.37 -21.15 36.79
C LEU A 25 -69.35 -20.09 35.69
N ALA A 26 -70.35 -19.20 35.63
CA ALA A 26 -70.38 -18.10 34.67
C ALA A 26 -69.24 -17.10 34.90
N ARG A 27 -68.93 -16.73 36.16
CA ARG A 27 -67.78 -15.86 36.47
C ARG A 27 -66.45 -16.51 36.13
N LYS A 28 -66.32 -17.84 36.30
CA LYS A 28 -65.13 -18.59 35.91
C LYS A 28 -64.98 -18.65 34.39
N ALA A 29 -66.06 -18.90 33.64
CA ALA A 29 -66.06 -18.89 32.18
C ALA A 29 -65.73 -17.50 31.59
N VAL A 30 -66.30 -16.43 32.15
CA VAL A 30 -66.00 -15.04 31.75
C VAL A 30 -64.55 -14.67 32.07
N SER A 31 -64.03 -15.12 33.22
CA SER A 31 -62.61 -14.97 33.59
C SER A 31 -61.68 -15.67 32.59
N PHE A 32 -62.01 -16.90 32.18
CA PHE A 32 -61.24 -17.65 31.18
C PHE A 32 -61.30 -17.01 29.79
N GLN A 33 -62.48 -16.59 29.32
CA GLN A 33 -62.63 -15.90 28.04
C GLN A 33 -61.87 -14.57 28.03
N ARG A 34 -61.90 -13.81 29.12
CA ARG A 34 -61.17 -12.53 29.22
C ARG A 34 -59.66 -12.73 29.17
N ARG A 35 -59.13 -13.79 29.78
CA ARG A 35 -57.70 -14.14 29.70
C ARG A 35 -57.33 -14.64 28.30
N GLN A 36 -58.14 -15.50 27.70
CA GLN A 36 -57.90 -16.00 26.33
C GLN A 36 -57.95 -14.89 25.28
N TRP A 37 -58.89 -13.94 25.42
CA TRP A 37 -58.94 -12.76 24.55
C TRP A 37 -57.69 -11.90 24.68
N PHE A 38 -57.22 -11.67 25.90
CA PHE A 38 -56.01 -10.89 26.12
C PHE A 38 -54.78 -11.60 25.51
N THR A 39 -54.60 -12.90 25.75
CA THR A 39 -53.46 -13.64 25.20
C THR A 39 -53.51 -13.76 23.68
N ASN A 40 -54.67 -14.04 23.09
CA ASN A 40 -54.79 -14.14 21.63
C ASN A 40 -54.58 -12.78 20.95
N ILE A 41 -55.15 -11.70 21.48
CA ILE A 41 -54.98 -10.38 20.86
C ILE A 41 -53.54 -9.88 21.05
N PHE A 42 -52.99 -9.97 22.27
CA PHE A 42 -51.71 -9.34 22.56
C PHE A 42 -50.52 -10.17 22.05
N CYS A 43 -50.56 -11.49 22.18
CA CYS A 43 -49.43 -12.36 21.83
C CYS A 43 -49.52 -12.92 20.42
N VAL A 44 -50.73 -13.27 19.93
CA VAL A 44 -50.88 -13.89 18.60
C VAL A 44 -51.08 -12.85 17.50
N ALA A 45 -51.78 -11.74 17.78
CA ALA A 45 -51.98 -10.69 16.78
C ALA A 45 -51.00 -9.51 16.93
N LEU A 46 -50.84 -8.95 18.13
CA LEU A 46 -50.13 -7.68 18.31
C LEU A 46 -48.60 -7.83 18.33
N CYS A 47 -48.04 -8.86 18.97
CA CYS A 47 -46.60 -9.13 18.95
C CYS A 47 -45.99 -9.30 17.53
N PRO A 48 -46.52 -10.18 16.65
CA PRO A 48 -45.96 -10.31 15.31
C PRO A 48 -46.18 -9.05 14.47
N LEU A 49 -47.29 -8.33 14.64
CA LEU A 49 -47.53 -7.07 13.93
C LEU A 49 -46.53 -5.99 14.36
N LEU A 50 -46.22 -5.91 15.66
CA LEU A 50 -45.23 -4.97 16.20
C LEU A 50 -43.81 -5.32 15.74
N MET A 51 -43.47 -6.62 15.67
CA MET A 51 -42.20 -7.08 15.07
C MET A 51 -42.07 -6.62 13.61
N VAL A 52 -43.10 -6.83 12.78
CA VAL A 52 -43.10 -6.40 11.36
C VAL A 52 -42.97 -4.89 11.25
N LEU A 53 -43.66 -4.13 12.11
CA LEU A 53 -43.59 -2.67 12.13
C LEU A 53 -42.18 -2.18 12.50
N VAL A 54 -41.57 -2.75 13.54
CA VAL A 54 -40.19 -2.41 13.95
C VAL A 54 -39.20 -2.77 12.83
N SER A 55 -39.33 -3.93 12.20
CA SER A 55 -38.49 -4.31 11.06
C SER A 55 -38.65 -3.36 9.87
N SER A 56 -39.87 -2.89 9.59
CA SER A 56 -40.13 -1.91 8.52
C SER A 56 -39.51 -0.55 8.82
N VAL A 57 -39.64 -0.06 10.06
CA VAL A 57 -39.03 1.21 10.49
C VAL A 57 -37.51 1.09 10.44
N LEU A 58 -36.94 0.00 10.97
CA LEU A 58 -35.49 -0.23 10.95
C LEU A 58 -34.96 -0.34 9.51
N GLY A 59 -35.66 -1.06 8.63
CA GLY A 59 -35.30 -1.15 7.22
C GLY A 59 -35.33 0.21 6.51
N THR A 60 -36.28 1.06 6.85
CA THR A 60 -36.36 2.43 6.29
C THR A 60 -35.22 3.32 6.81
N VAL A 61 -34.92 3.24 8.11
CA VAL A 61 -33.81 3.98 8.73
C VAL A 61 -32.48 3.53 8.14
N ILE A 62 -32.24 2.21 8.04
CA ILE A 62 -31.03 1.66 7.42
C ILE A 62 -30.93 2.10 5.96
N LYS A 63 -32.02 2.02 5.19
CA LYS A 63 -32.03 2.45 3.79
C LYS A 63 -31.71 3.95 3.65
N ASN A 64 -32.24 4.79 4.53
CA ASN A 64 -31.95 6.23 4.52
C ASN A 64 -30.51 6.53 4.96
N ILE A 65 -29.96 5.77 5.91
CA ILE A 65 -28.56 5.88 6.31
C ILE A 65 -27.64 5.43 5.16
N ILE A 66 -27.96 4.32 4.49
CA ILE A 66 -27.19 3.81 3.34
C ILE A 66 -27.27 4.82 2.18
N ASN A 67 -28.46 5.32 1.85
CA ASN A 67 -28.64 6.33 0.81
C ASN A 67 -27.94 7.66 1.16
N GLY A 68 -27.87 8.00 2.43
CA GLY A 68 -27.11 9.16 2.94
C GLY A 68 -25.60 8.91 3.12
N SER A 69 -25.15 7.66 2.99
CA SER A 69 -23.74 7.27 3.15
C SER A 69 -22.93 7.29 1.84
N GLY A 70 -23.60 7.50 0.70
CA GLY A 70 -22.89 7.80 -0.54
C GLY A 70 -22.09 9.08 -0.36
N LEU A 71 -20.85 9.10 -0.87
CA LEU A 71 -19.93 10.24 -0.72
C LEU A 71 -20.48 11.55 -1.33
N GLY A 72 -21.62 11.50 -2.02
CA GLY A 72 -22.24 12.65 -2.71
C GLY A 72 -21.45 13.09 -3.95
N TYR A 73 -20.41 12.34 -4.31
CA TYR A 73 -19.57 12.56 -5.47
C TYR A 73 -18.99 11.23 -5.97
N ASP A 74 -18.77 11.17 -7.28
CA ASP A 74 -17.97 10.13 -7.94
C ASP A 74 -16.50 10.57 -7.98
N ILE A 75 -15.57 9.61 -8.08
CA ILE A 75 -14.13 9.88 -8.13
C ILE A 75 -13.57 9.31 -9.43
N LEU A 76 -12.96 10.16 -10.25
CA LEU A 76 -12.10 9.74 -11.36
C LEU A 76 -10.66 9.69 -10.88
N TYR A 77 -10.19 8.48 -10.54
CA TYR A 77 -8.79 8.22 -10.26
C TYR A 77 -7.92 8.39 -11.50
N CYS A 78 -6.66 8.75 -11.27
CA CYS A 78 -5.68 8.98 -12.33
C CYS A 78 -6.19 9.92 -13.43
N SER A 79 -6.86 10.99 -13.00
CA SER A 79 -7.38 12.00 -13.90
C SER A 79 -6.26 12.79 -14.58
N ASN A 80 -6.53 13.28 -15.79
CA ASN A 80 -5.69 14.25 -16.50
C ASN A 80 -5.91 15.70 -16.07
N LEU A 81 -6.88 15.97 -15.19
CA LEU A 81 -7.15 17.29 -14.62
C LEU A 81 -6.37 17.51 -13.31
N PRO A 82 -5.92 18.74 -13.03
CA PRO A 82 -4.98 19.00 -11.93
C PRO A 82 -5.70 18.93 -10.58
N SER A 83 -5.20 18.10 -9.68
CA SER A 83 -5.66 17.91 -8.30
C SER A 83 -4.45 17.60 -7.43
N VAL A 84 -3.49 18.53 -7.53
CA VAL A 84 -2.17 18.52 -6.90
C VAL A 84 -1.97 19.80 -6.10
N ASN A 85 -1.07 19.77 -5.12
CA ASN A 85 -0.65 20.94 -4.37
C ASN A 85 0.40 21.77 -5.14
N GLU A 86 0.93 22.82 -4.51
CA GLU A 86 1.92 23.74 -5.08
C GLU A 86 3.25 23.06 -5.50
N GLN A 87 3.55 21.89 -4.94
CA GLN A 87 4.73 21.07 -5.23
C GLN A 87 4.40 19.96 -6.23
N ASN A 88 3.29 20.09 -6.96
CA ASN A 88 2.86 19.11 -7.95
C ASN A 88 2.63 17.71 -7.37
N TRP A 89 2.33 17.63 -6.06
CA TRP A 89 2.06 16.38 -5.36
C TRP A 89 0.56 16.15 -5.22
N PRO A 90 0.03 14.91 -5.44
CA PRO A 90 -1.40 14.65 -5.34
C PRO A 90 -2.01 15.04 -3.99
N ILE A 91 -3.19 15.66 -4.05
CA ILE A 91 -3.97 15.99 -2.85
C ILE A 91 -4.79 14.76 -2.47
N TYR A 92 -4.37 14.04 -1.44
CA TYR A 92 -5.08 12.84 -0.96
C TYR A 92 -6.42 13.14 -0.28
N ASN A 93 -6.59 14.36 0.25
CA ASN A 93 -7.85 14.80 0.81
C ASN A 93 -8.77 15.34 -0.29
N LEU A 94 -9.76 14.54 -0.70
CA LEU A 94 -10.70 14.89 -1.76
C LEU A 94 -11.63 16.07 -1.42
N ASP A 95 -11.68 16.51 -0.15
CA ASP A 95 -12.47 17.67 0.29
C ASP A 95 -11.62 18.93 0.43
N ALA A 96 -10.31 18.85 0.17
CA ALA A 96 -9.42 20.00 0.22
C ALA A 96 -9.60 20.93 -0.99
N ASN A 97 -9.25 22.19 -0.79
CA ASN A 97 -9.12 23.16 -1.87
C ASN A 97 -8.04 22.70 -2.86
N GLY A 98 -8.32 22.80 -4.16
CA GLY A 98 -7.40 22.35 -5.22
C GLY A 98 -7.80 21.04 -5.92
N ILE A 99 -8.83 20.35 -5.42
CA ILE A 99 -9.45 19.23 -6.14
C ILE A 99 -10.29 19.78 -7.29
N THR A 100 -10.01 19.31 -8.51
CA THR A 100 -10.79 19.68 -9.69
C THR A 100 -12.09 18.89 -9.71
N ASN A 101 -13.19 19.57 -9.96
CA ASN A 101 -14.52 18.97 -10.06
C ASN A 101 -15.09 19.22 -11.46
N THR A 102 -15.78 18.23 -12.01
CA THR A 102 -16.60 18.37 -13.22
C THR A 102 -18.07 18.15 -12.92
N SER A 103 -18.93 18.89 -13.62
CA SER A 103 -20.37 18.84 -13.43
C SER A 103 -20.96 17.56 -14.03
N VAL A 104 -22.12 17.17 -13.51
CA VAL A 104 -22.90 16.02 -13.97
C VAL A 104 -23.09 16.04 -15.49
N GLY A 105 -22.93 14.88 -16.14
CA GLY A 105 -23.16 14.72 -17.58
C GLY A 105 -21.98 15.10 -18.50
N GLN A 106 -20.86 15.59 -17.97
CA GLN A 106 -19.64 15.79 -18.77
C GLN A 106 -18.91 14.48 -19.11
N TYR A 107 -19.11 13.42 -18.32
CA TYR A 107 -18.53 12.10 -18.56
C TYR A 107 -19.64 11.04 -18.70
N PRO A 108 -19.52 10.07 -19.63
CA PRO A 108 -20.62 9.15 -19.96
C PRO A 108 -21.11 8.27 -18.81
N VAL A 109 -20.27 8.05 -17.80
CA VAL A 109 -20.53 7.15 -16.67
C VAL A 109 -21.13 7.88 -15.47
N VAL A 110 -21.02 9.22 -15.43
CA VAL A 110 -21.42 10.02 -14.26
C VAL A 110 -22.74 10.72 -14.55
N THR A 111 -23.84 10.11 -14.09
CA THR A 111 -25.20 10.56 -14.41
C THR A 111 -25.84 11.43 -13.33
N ASP A 112 -25.42 11.30 -12.06
CA ASP A 112 -26.21 11.85 -10.94
C ASP A 112 -25.38 12.58 -9.86
N GLN A 113 -24.05 12.57 -9.95
CA GLN A 113 -23.17 13.11 -8.90
C GLN A 113 -22.04 14.00 -9.46
N LEU A 114 -21.52 14.88 -8.61
CA LEU A 114 -20.32 15.66 -8.93
C LEU A 114 -19.14 14.70 -9.14
N LEU A 115 -18.35 14.87 -10.20
CA LEU A 115 -17.15 14.07 -10.41
C LEU A 115 -15.93 14.82 -9.87
N LYS A 116 -15.27 14.24 -8.86
CA LYS A 116 -13.98 14.70 -8.37
C LYS A 116 -12.85 14.03 -9.12
N HIS A 117 -11.87 14.80 -9.54
CA HIS A 117 -10.68 14.31 -10.22
C HIS A 117 -9.56 14.08 -9.20
N ALA A 118 -8.92 12.91 -9.23
CA ALA A 118 -7.80 12.59 -8.36
C ALA A 118 -6.57 12.20 -9.20
N ASN A 119 -5.38 12.65 -8.82
CA ASN A 119 -4.11 12.25 -9.47
C ASN A 119 -3.34 11.17 -8.71
N PHE A 120 -4.04 10.43 -7.85
CA PHE A 120 -3.56 9.24 -7.14
C PHE A 120 -4.62 8.15 -7.29
N TYR A 121 -4.31 6.94 -6.84
CA TYR A 121 -5.32 5.91 -6.60
C TYR A 121 -5.25 5.44 -5.15
N ASP A 122 -6.39 5.09 -4.58
CA ASP A 122 -6.50 4.64 -3.19
C ASP A 122 -6.90 3.16 -3.17
N THR A 123 -5.95 2.30 -2.83
CA THR A 123 -6.20 0.85 -2.77
C THR A 123 -7.16 0.46 -1.65
N SER A 124 -7.26 1.24 -0.58
CA SER A 124 -8.19 0.96 0.52
C SER A 124 -9.63 1.21 0.10
N ARG A 125 -9.90 2.26 -0.66
CA ARG A 125 -11.24 2.55 -1.19
C ARG A 125 -11.68 1.55 -2.26
N LEU A 126 -10.74 1.07 -3.07
CA LEU A 126 -11.00 -0.01 -4.03
C LEU A 126 -11.26 -1.35 -3.33
N ALA A 127 -10.51 -1.67 -2.27
CA ALA A 127 -10.72 -2.90 -1.48
C ALA A 127 -12.03 -2.86 -0.65
N LEU A 128 -12.45 -1.69 -0.18
CA LEU A 128 -13.71 -1.51 0.55
C LEU A 128 -14.96 -1.63 -0.33
N GLN A 129 -14.84 -1.53 -1.66
CA GLN A 129 -15.94 -1.86 -2.57
C GLN A 129 -16.24 -3.38 -2.62
N ASP A 130 -15.28 -4.22 -2.23
CA ASP A 130 -15.41 -5.69 -2.27
C ASP A 130 -15.47 -6.34 -0.88
N VAL A 131 -15.25 -5.57 0.20
CA VAL A 131 -15.28 -6.05 1.58
C VAL A 131 -16.27 -5.24 2.41
N THR A 132 -17.36 -5.89 2.82
CA THR A 132 -18.31 -5.40 3.83
C THR A 132 -17.58 -5.02 5.12
N SER A 133 -17.26 -3.74 5.28
CA SER A 133 -16.46 -3.24 6.40
C SER A 133 -17.32 -3.02 7.66
N THR A 134 -17.42 -4.05 8.50
CA THR A 134 -17.80 -3.88 9.90
C THR A 134 -16.57 -3.56 10.75
N GLY A 135 -16.43 -2.30 11.17
CA GLY A 135 -15.96 -1.98 12.53
C GLY A 135 -14.47 -2.06 12.86
N SER A 136 -13.56 -1.60 12.01
CA SER A 136 -12.17 -1.35 12.43
C SER A 136 -11.95 0.14 12.68
N THR A 137 -11.99 0.58 13.94
CA THR A 137 -11.56 1.92 14.38
C THR A 137 -10.06 2.00 14.68
N SER A 138 -9.29 0.95 14.41
CA SER A 138 -7.83 1.01 14.45
C SER A 138 -7.29 1.49 13.10
N ILE A 139 -6.50 2.57 13.15
CA ILE A 139 -5.60 2.98 12.06
C ILE A 139 -4.63 1.82 11.88
N SER A 140 -4.87 0.97 10.89
CA SER A 140 -3.90 -0.08 10.57
C SER A 140 -2.73 0.54 9.79
N THR A 141 -1.56 -0.06 9.80
CA THR A 141 -0.39 0.41 9.04
C THR A 141 -0.69 0.58 7.54
N SER A 142 -1.73 -0.08 7.01
CA SER A 142 -2.20 0.15 5.64
C SER A 142 -2.81 1.55 5.43
N SER A 143 -3.50 2.13 6.42
CA SER A 143 -4.07 3.49 6.33
C SER A 143 -3.04 4.62 6.32
N ILE A 144 -1.77 4.32 6.61
CA ILE A 144 -0.68 5.31 6.63
C ILE A 144 -0.04 5.47 5.22
N GLY A 145 -0.43 4.64 4.23
CA GLY A 145 0.14 4.65 2.87
C GLY A 145 -0.79 4.18 1.74
N THR A 146 -2.10 4.45 1.81
CA THR A 146 -3.09 3.91 0.84
C THR A 146 -3.13 4.61 -0.50
N GLY A 147 -2.79 5.90 -0.52
CA GLY A 147 -2.74 6.70 -1.72
C GLY A 147 -1.44 6.40 -2.44
N LEU A 148 -1.52 5.86 -3.65
CA LEU A 148 -0.42 5.50 -4.54
C LEU A 148 -0.40 6.43 -5.75
N SER A 149 0.79 6.82 -6.21
CA SER A 149 0.95 7.55 -7.48
C SER A 149 0.41 6.71 -8.64
N CYS A 150 -0.38 7.35 -9.50
CA CYS A 150 -0.94 6.70 -10.69
C CYS A 150 0.10 6.22 -11.70
N VAL A 151 1.23 6.91 -11.76
CA VAL A 151 2.30 6.56 -12.68
C VAL A 151 3.54 6.21 -11.88
N SER A 152 4.21 5.16 -12.32
CA SER A 152 5.55 4.78 -11.87
C SER A 152 6.44 4.60 -13.09
N TRP A 153 7.66 5.11 -13.00
CA TRP A 153 8.67 5.05 -14.06
C TRP A 153 9.91 4.33 -13.55
N PHE A 154 10.41 3.37 -14.32
CA PHE A 154 11.53 2.50 -13.94
C PHE A 154 12.79 2.78 -14.79
N GLY A 155 12.94 4.02 -15.26
CA GLY A 155 14.04 4.51 -16.12
C GLY A 155 14.11 6.04 -16.10
N GLU A 156 15.28 6.66 -16.37
CA GLU A 156 15.45 8.12 -16.25
C GLU A 156 14.80 8.87 -17.42
N ALA A 157 14.75 8.23 -18.59
CA ALA A 157 14.22 8.81 -19.81
C ALA A 157 12.69 8.64 -19.88
N TYR A 158 11.96 9.08 -18.86
CA TYR A 158 10.49 9.07 -18.89
C TYR A 158 9.92 10.36 -19.52
N PRO A 159 8.72 10.32 -20.13
CA PRO A 159 8.13 11.52 -20.71
C PRO A 159 7.78 12.55 -19.62
N THR A 160 8.32 13.76 -19.75
CA THR A 160 8.05 14.90 -18.85
C THR A 160 7.06 15.91 -19.43
N ASP A 161 6.59 15.69 -20.66
CA ASP A 161 5.68 16.59 -21.39
C ASP A 161 4.20 16.19 -21.20
N ASP A 162 3.41 17.15 -20.71
CA ASP A 162 1.96 17.06 -20.50
C ASP A 162 1.16 16.76 -21.76
N THR A 163 1.67 17.14 -22.93
CA THR A 163 1.00 16.88 -24.21
C THR A 163 1.04 15.41 -24.59
N ILE A 164 2.03 14.67 -24.09
CA ILE A 164 2.27 13.26 -24.38
C ILE A 164 1.79 12.36 -23.24
N ASN A 165 1.83 12.83 -22.00
CA ASN A 165 1.35 12.07 -20.85
C ASN A 165 0.42 12.86 -19.93
N PRO A 166 -0.91 12.67 -20.04
CA PRO A 166 -1.86 13.34 -19.15
C PRO A 166 -1.74 12.94 -17.67
N TYR A 167 -1.06 11.83 -17.37
CA TYR A 167 -0.99 11.23 -16.04
C TYR A 167 0.30 11.57 -15.28
N SER A 168 1.31 12.14 -15.95
CA SER A 168 2.51 12.69 -15.31
C SER A 168 2.59 14.18 -15.60
N ARG A 169 2.42 14.99 -14.57
CA ARG A 169 2.51 16.44 -14.65
C ARG A 169 3.96 16.86 -14.91
N PRO A 170 4.20 18.04 -15.51
CA PRO A 170 5.53 18.45 -15.87
C PRO A 170 6.21 18.98 -14.60
N VAL A 171 7.49 18.67 -14.45
CA VAL A 171 8.25 19.15 -13.30
C VAL A 171 8.48 20.65 -13.49
N SER A 172 7.87 21.48 -12.64
CA SER A 172 7.88 22.93 -12.82
C SER A 172 9.21 23.58 -12.42
N ARG A 173 10.06 22.90 -11.61
CA ARG A 173 11.22 23.51 -10.97
C ARG A 173 12.31 22.53 -10.50
N GLN A 174 12.85 21.68 -11.37
CA GLN A 174 14.11 20.99 -11.02
C GLN A 174 15.23 22.02 -10.95
N VAL A 175 15.83 22.19 -9.78
CA VAL A 175 16.97 23.09 -9.58
C VAL A 175 18.26 22.38 -9.96
N ASP A 176 18.37 21.09 -9.59
CA ASP A 176 19.56 20.30 -9.79
C ASP A 176 19.33 19.09 -10.72
N ALA A 177 20.32 18.81 -11.58
CA ALA A 177 20.29 17.71 -12.54
C ALA A 177 20.32 16.31 -11.90
N TYR A 178 20.44 16.21 -10.57
CA TYR A 178 20.35 14.96 -9.83
C TYR A 178 18.99 14.72 -9.17
N ALA A 179 18.11 15.72 -9.14
CA ALA A 179 16.88 15.67 -8.35
C ALA A 179 15.87 14.62 -8.84
N ASN A 180 16.04 14.13 -10.08
CA ASN A 180 15.27 13.06 -10.73
C ASN A 180 15.85 11.65 -10.57
N LYS A 181 16.96 11.52 -9.84
CA LYS A 181 17.73 10.27 -9.71
C LYS A 181 17.39 9.51 -8.44
N ASP A 182 16.32 9.89 -7.78
CA ASP A 182 15.84 9.20 -6.59
C ASP A 182 15.33 7.80 -6.94
N SER A 183 15.05 7.05 -5.88
CA SER A 183 14.61 5.66 -5.95
C SER A 183 13.14 5.49 -5.53
N ALA A 184 12.32 6.55 -5.57
CA ALA A 184 10.88 6.43 -5.32
C ALA A 184 10.13 5.85 -6.52
N TYR A 185 10.69 5.99 -7.74
CA TYR A 185 10.10 5.50 -9.00
C TYR A 185 8.65 5.96 -9.21
N VAL A 186 8.30 7.14 -8.72
CA VAL A 186 7.01 7.79 -8.87
C VAL A 186 7.20 9.17 -9.51
N ASN A 187 6.10 9.79 -9.91
CA ASN A 187 6.14 11.16 -10.42
C ASN A 187 6.85 12.10 -9.43
N GLU A 188 7.67 12.98 -9.96
CA GLU A 188 8.42 13.94 -9.17
C GLU A 188 7.57 15.12 -8.71
N VAL A 189 7.89 15.60 -7.52
CA VAL A 189 7.42 16.90 -7.04
C VAL A 189 8.11 18.04 -7.80
N SER A 190 7.55 19.24 -7.76
CA SER A 190 8.04 20.42 -8.48
C SER A 190 9.55 20.66 -8.32
N THR A 191 10.11 20.41 -7.13
CA THR A 191 11.53 20.58 -6.82
C THR A 191 12.40 19.37 -7.14
N GLY A 192 11.80 18.20 -7.39
CA GLY A 192 12.45 16.90 -7.30
C GLY A 192 12.53 16.37 -5.87
N TRP A 193 12.64 15.04 -5.71
CA TRP A 193 12.55 14.38 -4.41
C TRP A 193 13.77 14.60 -3.52
N LEU A 194 14.95 14.74 -4.12
CA LEU A 194 16.20 14.96 -3.37
C LEU A 194 16.36 16.39 -2.85
N ASP A 195 15.56 17.32 -3.37
CA ASP A 195 15.62 18.75 -3.04
C ASP A 195 14.56 19.17 -2.01
N ILE A 196 13.70 18.26 -1.55
CA ILE A 196 12.58 18.59 -0.65
C ILE A 196 13.02 19.14 0.72
N LEU A 197 14.27 18.89 1.12
CA LEU A 197 14.87 19.36 2.38
C LEU A 197 15.93 20.45 2.17
N LEU A 198 15.92 21.15 1.03
CA LEU A 198 16.87 22.24 0.80
C LEU A 198 16.72 23.34 1.86
N PRO A 199 17.83 23.93 2.36
CA PRO A 199 17.79 24.98 3.37
C PRO A 199 16.91 26.19 2.99
N SER A 200 16.82 26.51 1.69
CA SER A 200 15.96 27.58 1.18
C SER A 200 14.47 27.31 1.37
N ILE A 201 14.04 26.05 1.29
CA ILE A 201 12.64 25.63 1.54
C ILE A 201 12.37 25.63 3.05
N LEU A 202 13.33 25.15 3.84
CA LEU A 202 13.20 25.04 5.29
C LEU A 202 13.22 26.39 6.02
N ALA A 203 13.72 27.46 5.37
CA ALA A 203 13.76 28.81 5.92
C ALA A 203 12.36 29.46 6.03
N ASP A 204 11.40 29.05 5.19
CA ASP A 204 10.00 29.50 5.27
C ASP A 204 9.18 28.57 6.19
N PRO A 205 8.47 29.09 7.22
CA PRO A 205 7.63 28.25 8.09
C PRO A 205 6.57 27.42 7.34
N ALA A 206 5.94 27.96 6.29
CA ALA A 206 4.96 27.22 5.51
C ALA A 206 5.65 26.14 4.65
N GLY A 207 6.72 26.52 3.94
CA GLY A 207 7.58 25.60 3.21
C GLY A 207 8.14 24.46 4.07
N ARG A 208 8.51 24.72 5.32
CA ARG A 208 9.01 23.72 6.27
C ARG A 208 7.95 22.66 6.63
N ILE A 209 6.72 23.07 6.94
CA ILE A 209 5.63 22.12 7.26
C ILE A 209 5.39 21.20 6.06
N GLN A 210 5.40 21.78 4.87
CA GLN A 210 5.21 21.07 3.63
C GLN A 210 6.36 20.12 3.29
N ALA A 211 7.60 20.58 3.47
CA ALA A 211 8.81 19.78 3.30
C ALA A 211 8.79 18.54 4.19
N ILE A 212 8.39 18.67 5.47
CA ILE A 212 8.28 17.54 6.40
C ILE A 212 7.20 16.55 5.94
N SER A 213 6.05 17.04 5.48
CA SER A 213 4.97 16.20 4.94
C SER A 213 5.39 15.46 3.67
N LEU A 214 6.12 16.13 2.77
CA LEU A 214 6.68 15.53 1.56
C LEU A 214 7.80 14.54 1.90
N ALA A 215 8.66 14.83 2.88
CA ALA A 215 9.72 13.93 3.33
C ALA A 215 9.15 12.64 3.92
N LYS A 216 8.08 12.71 4.72
CA LYS A 216 7.31 11.53 5.15
C LYS A 216 6.89 10.70 3.95
N THR A 217 6.31 11.36 2.94
CA THR A 217 5.82 10.68 1.75
C THR A 217 6.98 10.06 0.97
N PHE A 218 8.06 10.79 0.77
CA PHE A 218 9.24 10.33 0.05
C PHE A 218 9.84 9.07 0.69
N VAL A 219 10.05 9.08 2.01
CA VAL A 219 10.55 7.91 2.76
C VAL A 219 9.61 6.70 2.61
N GLN A 220 8.30 6.90 2.47
CA GLN A 220 7.34 5.82 2.24
C GLN A 220 7.39 5.23 0.83
N TYR A 221 7.75 6.01 -0.18
CA TYR A 221 7.80 5.55 -1.57
C TYR A 221 9.17 5.09 -2.02
N GLN A 222 10.21 5.59 -1.36
CA GLN A 222 11.59 5.29 -1.66
C GLN A 222 11.86 3.80 -1.58
N MET A 223 12.54 3.31 -2.62
CA MET A 223 12.91 1.91 -2.74
C MET A 223 14.41 1.76 -2.54
N HIS A 224 14.84 0.75 -1.80
CA HIS A 224 16.24 0.38 -1.61
C HIS A 224 16.53 -0.94 -2.32
N PRO A 225 16.45 -1.00 -3.67
CA PRO A 225 16.64 -2.26 -4.36
C PRO A 225 18.06 -2.74 -4.16
N TRP A 226 18.19 -3.94 -3.63
CA TRP A 226 19.40 -4.72 -3.70
C TRP A 226 19.05 -6.19 -3.76
N ALA A 227 19.87 -6.97 -4.46
CA ALA A 227 19.59 -8.37 -4.68
C ALA A 227 20.84 -9.21 -4.41
N ILE A 228 20.59 -10.44 -3.98
CA ILE A 228 21.64 -11.45 -3.89
C ILE A 228 21.71 -12.15 -5.23
N VAL A 229 22.92 -12.32 -5.74
CA VAL A 229 23.14 -12.96 -7.04
C VAL A 229 23.92 -14.25 -6.85
N ALA A 230 23.42 -15.32 -7.45
CA ALA A 230 24.09 -16.60 -7.54
C ALA A 230 24.14 -17.08 -8.99
N LEU A 231 25.18 -17.85 -9.30
CA LEU A 231 25.49 -18.29 -10.65
C LEU A 231 25.45 -19.82 -10.70
N GLY A 232 24.76 -20.36 -11.69
CA GLY A 232 24.79 -21.77 -12.02
C GLY A 232 26.18 -22.19 -12.50
N PRO A 233 26.49 -23.50 -12.47
CA PRO A 233 27.84 -24.02 -12.73
C PRO A 233 28.35 -23.74 -14.16
N ASN A 234 27.44 -23.44 -15.09
CA ASN A 234 27.74 -23.20 -16.51
C ASN A 234 27.72 -21.71 -16.89
N VAL A 235 27.58 -20.79 -15.92
CA VAL A 235 27.58 -19.35 -16.18
C VAL A 235 28.96 -18.78 -15.94
N ASN A 236 29.51 -18.09 -16.93
CA ASN A 236 30.74 -17.35 -16.77
C ASN A 236 30.48 -16.10 -15.90
N PRO A 237 31.16 -15.92 -14.75
CA PRO A 237 30.94 -14.77 -13.87
C PRO A 237 31.14 -13.41 -14.56
N THR A 238 32.02 -13.33 -15.56
CA THR A 238 32.25 -12.07 -16.30
C THR A 238 31.07 -11.63 -17.17
N ASP A 239 30.20 -12.56 -17.56
CA ASP A 239 29.02 -12.22 -18.37
C ASP A 239 27.93 -11.56 -17.52
N VAL A 240 27.82 -11.94 -16.25
CA VAL A 240 26.90 -11.30 -15.29
C VAL A 240 27.52 -10.04 -14.70
N GLY A 241 28.80 -10.09 -14.33
CA GLY A 241 29.54 -8.98 -13.74
C GLY A 241 29.15 -8.74 -12.27
N GLU A 242 30.14 -8.32 -11.49
CA GLU A 242 29.97 -7.88 -10.10
C GLU A 242 30.29 -6.38 -10.04
N PRO A 243 29.29 -5.49 -10.21
CA PRO A 243 29.52 -4.07 -10.11
C PRO A 243 29.94 -3.72 -8.66
N PRO A 244 30.96 -2.87 -8.48
CA PRO A 244 31.40 -2.49 -7.13
C PRO A 244 30.29 -1.73 -6.43
N ILE A 245 30.07 -2.04 -5.15
CA ILE A 245 29.13 -1.31 -4.29
C ILE A 245 29.82 -0.01 -3.86
N PRO A 246 29.38 1.16 -4.32
CA PRO A 246 30.01 2.42 -3.93
C PRO A 246 29.71 2.72 -2.45
N PRO A 247 30.65 3.35 -1.72
CA PRO A 247 30.37 3.81 -0.37
C PRO A 247 29.22 4.84 -0.38
N PRO A 248 28.38 4.88 0.67
CA PRO A 248 27.36 5.92 0.79
C PRO A 248 27.99 7.32 0.73
N LEU A 249 27.35 8.22 -0.02
CA LEU A 249 27.71 9.63 -0.04
C LEU A 249 27.10 10.33 1.19
N THR A 250 27.77 11.37 1.65
CA THR A 250 27.32 12.19 2.80
C THR A 250 26.49 13.41 2.38
N ASN A 251 26.43 13.72 1.08
CA ASN A 251 25.70 14.88 0.57
C ASN A 251 25.11 14.57 -0.83
N PRO A 252 23.81 14.84 -1.09
CA PRO A 252 23.20 14.73 -2.41
C PRO A 252 23.93 15.47 -3.53
N SER A 253 24.57 16.62 -3.25
CA SER A 253 25.32 17.37 -4.27
C SER A 253 26.56 16.63 -4.80
N ALA A 254 26.98 15.55 -4.13
CA ALA A 254 28.03 14.66 -4.61
C ALA A 254 27.53 13.60 -5.60
N ILE A 255 26.21 13.51 -5.83
CA ILE A 255 25.63 12.61 -6.83
C ILE A 255 26.16 13.05 -8.22
N PRO A 256 26.81 12.14 -8.96
CA PRO A 256 27.31 12.47 -10.29
C PRO A 256 26.16 12.92 -11.20
N THR A 257 26.31 14.08 -11.82
CA THR A 257 25.38 14.55 -12.86
C THR A 257 25.45 13.66 -14.10
N THR A 258 26.61 13.05 -14.35
CA THR A 258 26.88 12.07 -15.40
C THR A 258 27.84 10.99 -14.88
N LEU A 259 27.77 9.77 -15.41
CA LEU A 259 28.79 8.74 -15.20
C LEU A 259 29.72 8.72 -16.43
N GLY A 260 31.00 9.05 -16.23
CA GLY A 260 32.02 9.03 -17.29
C GLY A 260 32.27 10.36 -18.03
N GLY A 261 31.85 11.50 -17.48
CA GLY A 261 32.31 12.83 -17.94
C GLY A 261 31.80 13.28 -19.31
N SER A 262 30.71 12.72 -19.81
CA SER A 262 30.03 13.14 -21.04
C SER A 262 28.51 13.11 -20.85
N THR A 263 27.73 13.66 -21.79
CA THR A 263 26.24 13.59 -21.83
C THR A 263 25.69 12.15 -21.97
N LEU A 264 26.52 11.14 -21.70
CA LEU A 264 26.14 9.74 -21.70
C LEU A 264 25.24 9.42 -20.48
N PRO A 265 24.32 8.46 -20.64
CA PRO A 265 23.42 8.06 -19.57
C PRO A 265 24.19 7.47 -18.37
N MET A 266 23.57 7.47 -17.19
CA MET A 266 24.18 7.10 -15.90
C MET A 266 24.57 5.62 -15.73
N PHE A 267 24.76 4.87 -16.80
CA PHE A 267 25.26 3.50 -16.72
C PHE A 267 26.41 3.33 -17.68
N LYS A 268 27.26 2.34 -17.43
CA LYS A 268 28.33 2.01 -18.36
C LYS A 268 27.72 1.37 -19.60
N SER A 269 28.15 1.81 -20.78
CA SER A 269 27.81 1.11 -22.02
C SER A 269 28.25 -0.35 -21.93
N ALA A 270 27.52 -1.27 -22.56
CA ALA A 270 27.87 -2.69 -22.58
C ALA A 270 29.29 -2.98 -23.10
N LEU A 271 29.89 -2.08 -23.89
CA LEU A 271 31.29 -2.18 -24.35
C LEU A 271 32.33 -1.91 -23.24
N ASN A 272 31.95 -1.16 -22.20
CA ASN A 272 32.84 -0.72 -21.12
C ASN A 272 32.45 -1.30 -19.74
N ALA A 273 31.34 -2.05 -19.67
CA ALA A 273 30.82 -2.63 -18.44
C ALA A 273 31.54 -3.94 -18.09
N SER A 274 31.63 -4.26 -16.80
CA SER A 274 32.21 -5.52 -16.31
C SER A 274 31.26 -6.73 -16.40
N GLY A 275 30.05 -6.53 -16.91
CA GLY A 275 29.03 -7.55 -17.17
C GLY A 275 27.63 -6.95 -17.19
N LEU A 276 26.62 -7.82 -17.32
CA LEU A 276 25.19 -7.47 -17.40
C LEU A 276 24.76 -6.49 -16.31
N LEU A 277 25.05 -6.78 -15.04
CA LEU A 277 24.57 -6.01 -13.90
C LEU A 277 25.20 -4.60 -13.82
N ASP A 278 26.41 -4.42 -14.35
CA ASP A 278 27.13 -3.13 -14.38
C ASP A 278 26.57 -2.16 -15.44
N THR A 279 25.69 -2.64 -16.32
CA THR A 279 24.93 -1.79 -17.25
C THR A 279 23.59 -1.32 -16.69
N ILE A 280 23.14 -1.79 -15.54
CA ILE A 280 21.85 -1.37 -14.96
C ILE A 280 21.93 0.11 -14.55
N GLU A 281 20.87 0.86 -14.85
CA GLU A 281 20.78 2.27 -14.48
C GLU A 281 20.72 2.42 -12.95
N PRO A 282 21.66 3.16 -12.34
CA PRO A 282 21.65 3.43 -10.93
C PRO A 282 20.72 4.59 -10.57
N ARG A 283 20.21 4.52 -9.36
CA ARG A 283 19.39 5.48 -8.62
C ARG A 283 20.01 5.70 -7.26
N TRP A 284 19.45 6.67 -6.54
CA TRP A 284 19.93 7.05 -5.23
C TRP A 284 18.81 6.90 -4.21
N ALA A 285 19.10 6.13 -3.19
CA ALA A 285 18.26 6.02 -2.01
C ALA A 285 18.91 6.83 -0.89
N VAL A 286 18.13 7.62 -0.19
CA VAL A 286 18.60 8.56 0.82
C VAL A 286 18.03 8.25 2.18
N THR A 287 18.88 8.31 3.19
CA THR A 287 18.45 8.26 4.58
C THR A 287 18.15 9.68 5.02
N VAL A 288 16.92 9.92 5.47
CA VAL A 288 16.50 11.21 6.00
C VAL A 288 16.68 11.22 7.52
N ASP A 289 17.42 12.20 8.03
CA ASP A 289 17.46 12.54 9.45
C ASP A 289 16.45 13.65 9.73
N VAL A 290 15.34 13.26 10.34
CA VAL A 290 14.25 14.19 10.66
C VAL A 290 14.52 15.10 11.85
N ASN A 291 15.46 14.74 12.72
CA ASN A 291 15.86 15.61 13.81
C ASN A 291 16.75 16.75 13.28
N ALA A 292 17.67 16.42 12.38
CA ALA A 292 18.51 17.39 11.69
C ALA A 292 17.80 18.10 10.53
N LEU A 293 16.63 17.60 10.10
CA LEU A 293 15.94 18.01 8.86
C LEU A 293 16.89 17.99 7.65
N ALA A 294 17.69 16.93 7.55
CA ALA A 294 18.75 16.80 6.58
C ALA A 294 18.78 15.39 5.98
N ILE A 295 19.48 15.26 4.86
CA ILE A 295 19.83 13.95 4.29
C ILE A 295 21.14 13.50 4.95
N SER A 296 21.12 12.34 5.62
CA SER A 296 22.24 11.83 6.40
C SER A 296 23.15 10.89 5.62
N ALA A 297 22.58 10.14 4.67
CA ALA A 297 23.32 9.24 3.80
C ALA A 297 22.63 9.11 2.44
N VAL A 298 23.41 8.85 1.38
CA VAL A 298 22.92 8.64 0.02
C VAL A 298 23.61 7.40 -0.56
N GLN A 299 22.86 6.33 -0.76
CA GLN A 299 23.35 5.05 -1.27
C GLN A 299 22.93 4.86 -2.72
N GLN A 300 23.89 4.43 -3.56
CA GLN A 300 23.59 4.02 -4.93
C GLN A 300 22.86 2.67 -4.93
N VAL A 301 21.76 2.58 -5.68
CA VAL A 301 20.90 1.40 -5.84
C VAL A 301 20.48 1.25 -7.33
N PRO A 302 20.20 0.06 -7.87
CA PRO A 302 20.39 -1.21 -7.22
C PRO A 302 21.88 -1.53 -7.04
N TYR A 303 22.16 -2.31 -6.01
CA TYR A 303 23.45 -2.98 -5.86
C TYR A 303 23.23 -4.48 -5.71
N PHE A 304 24.28 -5.25 -6.01
CA PHE A 304 24.21 -6.70 -6.08
C PHE A 304 25.27 -7.30 -5.17
N SER A 305 24.86 -8.23 -4.33
CA SER A 305 25.75 -8.95 -3.42
C SER A 305 25.94 -10.37 -3.91
N PHE A 306 27.19 -10.78 -4.11
CA PHE A 306 27.56 -12.15 -4.42
C PHE A 306 28.01 -12.82 -3.12
N PRO A 307 27.26 -13.82 -2.60
CA PRO A 307 27.66 -14.51 -1.39
C PRO A 307 29.02 -15.17 -1.58
N ALA A 308 29.88 -15.09 -0.55
CA ALA A 308 31.22 -15.67 -0.61
C ALA A 308 31.23 -17.22 -0.75
N ALA A 309 30.09 -17.87 -0.53
CA ALA A 309 29.93 -19.30 -0.76
C ALA A 309 29.64 -19.57 -2.24
N ASN A 310 30.25 -20.62 -2.82
CA ASN A 310 29.96 -21.12 -4.16
C ASN A 310 28.52 -21.70 -4.23
N ILE A 311 27.52 -20.82 -4.18
CA ILE A 311 26.11 -21.16 -4.36
C ILE A 311 25.93 -21.48 -5.84
N THR A 312 25.83 -22.76 -6.15
CA THR A 312 25.70 -23.27 -7.54
C THR A 312 24.27 -23.67 -7.90
N ASP A 313 23.37 -23.66 -6.92
CA ASP A 313 21.97 -24.03 -7.07
C ASP A 313 21.04 -23.03 -6.38
N TYR A 314 19.81 -22.96 -6.87
CA TYR A 314 18.79 -22.04 -6.37
C TYR A 314 18.34 -22.36 -4.93
N HIS A 315 18.33 -23.63 -4.52
CA HIS A 315 17.89 -24.00 -3.18
C HIS A 315 18.84 -23.48 -2.09
N SER A 316 20.14 -23.54 -2.33
CA SER A 316 21.17 -22.95 -1.46
C SER A 316 21.00 -21.43 -1.32
N LEU A 317 20.56 -20.74 -2.38
CA LEU A 317 20.24 -19.31 -2.35
C LEU A 317 19.02 -19.00 -1.46
N GLU A 318 17.99 -19.86 -1.48
CA GLU A 318 16.83 -19.73 -0.59
C GLU A 318 17.21 -19.88 0.89
N LEU A 319 18.17 -20.75 1.22
CA LEU A 319 18.67 -20.89 2.59
C LEU A 319 19.34 -19.60 3.10
N VAL A 320 20.11 -18.91 2.24
CA VAL A 320 20.71 -17.61 2.56
C VAL A 320 19.63 -16.56 2.78
N LEU A 321 18.64 -16.47 1.88
CA LEU A 321 17.49 -15.57 2.05
C LEU A 321 16.73 -15.84 3.34
N GLY A 322 16.50 -17.11 3.68
CA GLY A 322 15.84 -17.51 4.92
C GLY A 322 16.63 -17.12 6.17
N GLY A 323 17.96 -17.16 6.11
CA GLY A 323 18.85 -16.66 7.17
C GLY A 323 18.72 -15.15 7.38
N LEU A 324 18.78 -14.37 6.30
CA LEU A 324 18.64 -12.92 6.34
C LEU A 324 17.26 -12.48 6.83
N LEU A 325 16.20 -13.14 6.36
CA LEU A 325 14.83 -12.87 6.81
C LEU A 325 14.70 -13.07 8.32
N LYS A 326 15.25 -14.18 8.86
CA LYS A 326 15.26 -14.43 10.32
C LYS A 326 15.98 -13.32 11.07
N GLN A 327 17.14 -12.87 10.59
CA GLN A 327 17.89 -11.80 11.22
C GLN A 327 17.11 -10.47 11.21
N VAL A 328 16.49 -10.13 10.08
CA VAL A 328 15.71 -8.90 9.95
C VAL A 328 14.47 -8.94 10.84
N ILE A 329 13.78 -10.07 10.96
CA ILE A 329 12.65 -10.22 11.89
C ILE A 329 13.09 -10.01 13.35
N VAL A 330 14.23 -10.58 13.74
CA VAL A 330 14.80 -10.39 15.08
C VAL A 330 15.11 -8.90 15.31
N ASN A 331 15.77 -8.24 14.36
CA ASN A 331 16.10 -6.83 14.47
C ASN A 331 14.83 -5.94 14.47
N LEU A 332 13.81 -6.27 13.69
CA LEU A 332 12.53 -5.54 13.66
C LEU A 332 11.77 -5.64 14.98
N SER A 333 11.96 -6.74 15.72
CA SER A 333 11.35 -6.87 17.03
C SER A 333 11.87 -5.82 18.03
N SER A 334 13.07 -5.28 17.80
CA SER A 334 13.73 -4.29 18.65
C SER A 334 13.41 -2.84 18.29
N VAL A 335 12.77 -2.59 17.14
CA VAL A 335 12.33 -1.25 16.73
C VAL A 335 11.23 -0.78 17.69
N ASP A 336 11.32 0.47 18.13
CA ASP A 336 10.32 1.11 18.98
C ASP A 336 8.99 1.25 18.22
N LYS A 337 7.90 0.81 18.86
CA LYS A 337 6.55 0.73 18.28
C LYS A 337 5.57 1.72 18.89
N HIS A 338 6.00 2.63 19.77
CA HIS A 338 5.09 3.55 20.47
C HIS A 338 4.17 4.32 19.51
N VAL A 339 4.71 4.75 18.35
CA VAL A 339 4.00 5.47 17.28
C VAL A 339 2.77 4.70 16.78
N LEU A 340 2.81 3.36 16.79
CA LEU A 340 1.70 2.52 16.33
C LEU A 340 0.53 2.46 17.32
N PHE A 341 0.77 2.85 18.58
CA PHE A 341 -0.23 2.80 19.65
C PHE A 341 -0.74 4.19 20.04
N GLU A 342 -0.17 5.25 19.48
CA GLU A 342 -0.59 6.62 19.71
C GLU A 342 -1.77 6.99 18.79
N SER A 343 -2.77 7.71 19.32
CA SER A 343 -3.95 8.11 18.54
C SER A 343 -3.65 9.15 17.46
N SER A 344 -2.57 9.91 17.63
CA SER A 344 -2.23 11.07 16.81
C SER A 344 -0.72 11.39 16.90
N PRO A 345 0.16 10.48 16.44
CA PRO A 345 1.61 10.69 16.49
C PRO A 345 2.02 11.87 15.60
N SER A 346 3.10 12.55 15.98
CA SER A 346 3.62 13.66 15.17
C SER A 346 4.20 13.15 13.85
N SER A 347 4.26 14.01 12.82
CA SER A 347 4.89 13.62 11.55
C SER A 347 6.38 13.27 11.72
N GLN A 348 7.06 13.87 12.70
CA GLN A 348 8.46 13.57 13.02
C GLN A 348 8.60 12.16 13.60
N ASP A 349 7.73 11.78 14.53
CA ASP A 349 7.75 10.44 15.13
C ASP A 349 7.45 9.35 14.09
N ILE A 350 6.49 9.62 13.19
CA ILE A 350 6.18 8.72 12.09
C ILE A 350 7.39 8.52 11.17
N VAL A 351 8.06 9.60 10.77
CA VAL A 351 9.24 9.48 9.91
C VAL A 351 10.37 8.79 10.66
N GLY A 352 10.62 9.14 11.93
CA GLY A 352 11.63 8.46 12.75
C GLY A 352 11.38 6.95 12.89
N PHE A 353 10.12 6.55 13.07
CA PHE A 353 9.72 5.14 13.04
C PHE A 353 10.04 4.49 11.69
N PHE A 354 9.67 5.12 10.57
CA PHE A 354 9.95 4.58 9.24
C PHE A 354 11.45 4.53 8.93
N THR A 355 12.23 5.53 9.31
CA THR A 355 13.69 5.55 9.15
C THR A 355 14.35 4.44 9.98
N ASN A 356 13.91 4.21 11.23
CA ASN A 356 14.45 3.11 12.04
C ASN A 356 14.06 1.73 11.51
N ALA A 357 12.80 1.58 11.07
CA ALA A 357 12.35 0.35 10.41
C ALA A 357 13.09 0.11 9.09
N SER A 358 13.34 1.17 8.32
CA SER A 358 14.13 1.19 7.10
C SER A 358 15.54 0.63 7.33
N VAL A 359 16.29 1.19 8.29
CA VAL A 359 17.66 0.74 8.60
C VAL A 359 17.70 -0.76 8.87
N VAL A 360 16.69 -1.29 9.55
CA VAL A 360 16.59 -2.72 9.82
C VAL A 360 16.19 -3.52 8.58
N THR A 361 15.15 -3.07 7.85
CA THR A 361 14.65 -3.77 6.65
C THR A 361 15.61 -3.74 5.47
N ASN A 362 16.53 -2.76 5.43
CA ASN A 362 17.64 -2.71 4.48
C ASN A 362 18.58 -3.92 4.60
N GLY A 363 18.58 -4.64 5.73
CA GLY A 363 19.26 -5.93 5.87
C GLY A 363 18.60 -7.08 5.08
N MET A 364 17.40 -6.89 4.52
CA MET A 364 16.72 -7.88 3.67
C MET A 364 16.85 -7.48 2.19
N PRO A 365 17.35 -8.38 1.31
CA PRO A 365 17.35 -8.10 -0.12
C PRO A 365 15.93 -8.03 -0.66
N TYR A 366 15.75 -7.24 -1.70
CA TYR A 366 14.51 -7.21 -2.46
C TYR A 366 14.22 -8.55 -3.13
N GLY A 367 15.24 -9.34 -3.42
CA GLY A 367 15.07 -10.69 -3.91
C GLY A 367 16.41 -11.32 -4.18
N ALA A 368 16.35 -12.48 -4.81
CA ALA A 368 17.52 -13.13 -5.32
C ALA A 368 17.43 -13.37 -6.82
N LEU A 369 18.59 -13.29 -7.47
CA LEU A 369 18.78 -13.58 -8.89
C LEU A 369 19.62 -14.84 -8.98
N PHE A 370 19.10 -15.86 -9.65
CA PHE A 370 19.86 -17.04 -9.99
C PHE A 370 20.01 -17.14 -11.50
N PHE A 371 21.22 -16.97 -12.00
CA PHE A 371 21.52 -17.10 -13.42
C PHE A 371 21.91 -18.55 -13.72
N ASP A 372 21.07 -19.27 -14.46
CA ASP A 372 21.37 -20.63 -14.91
C ASP A 372 22.10 -20.63 -16.26
N ARG A 373 21.81 -19.62 -17.09
CA ARG A 373 22.48 -19.41 -18.38
C ARG A 373 22.58 -17.94 -18.74
N VAL A 374 23.76 -17.50 -19.14
CA VAL A 374 24.00 -16.21 -19.78
C VAL A 374 24.92 -16.44 -20.97
N ASP A 375 24.44 -16.10 -22.17
CA ASP A 375 25.17 -16.24 -23.42
C ASP A 375 24.79 -15.08 -24.32
N HIS A 376 25.61 -14.02 -24.28
CA HIS A 376 25.37 -12.78 -25.01
C HIS A 376 25.42 -12.98 -26.52
N LEU A 377 26.36 -13.81 -27.01
CA LEU A 377 26.58 -14.06 -28.42
C LEU A 377 25.37 -14.74 -29.08
N ASN A 378 24.84 -15.78 -28.44
CA ASN A 378 23.67 -16.52 -28.94
C ASN A 378 22.34 -15.95 -28.44
N LYS A 379 22.37 -14.89 -27.63
CA LYS A 379 21.19 -14.24 -27.03
C LYS A 379 20.33 -15.20 -26.21
N ARG A 380 20.98 -16.09 -25.46
CA ARG A 380 20.31 -17.10 -24.62
C ARG A 380 20.49 -16.74 -23.16
N TYR A 381 19.37 -16.45 -22.50
CA TYR A 381 19.33 -16.05 -21.10
C TYR A 381 18.33 -16.94 -20.37
N ASN A 382 18.77 -17.55 -19.27
CA ASN A 382 17.91 -18.27 -18.34
C ASN A 382 18.25 -17.81 -16.92
N TYR A 383 17.28 -17.22 -16.25
CA TYR A 383 17.44 -16.72 -14.88
C TYR A 383 16.13 -16.87 -14.10
N THR A 384 16.27 -17.05 -12.80
CA THR A 384 15.16 -17.16 -11.85
C THR A 384 15.13 -15.93 -10.95
N LEU A 385 13.95 -15.33 -10.82
CA LEU A 385 13.68 -14.22 -9.91
C LEU A 385 13.06 -14.77 -8.61
N GLY A 386 13.86 -14.87 -7.55
CA GLY A 386 13.42 -15.27 -6.22
C GLY A 386 12.92 -14.07 -5.41
N PHE A 387 11.68 -13.65 -5.65
CA PHE A 387 11.04 -12.53 -4.93
C PHE A 387 9.89 -13.08 -4.09
N GLY A 388 10.03 -13.08 -2.77
CA GLY A 388 8.99 -13.56 -1.84
C GLY A 388 8.21 -12.43 -1.17
N GLU A 389 7.11 -12.77 -0.50
CA GLU A 389 6.36 -11.88 0.37
C GLU A 389 6.53 -12.25 1.85
N ASP A 390 6.64 -11.24 2.70
CA ASP A 390 6.45 -11.38 4.14
C ASP A 390 5.53 -10.23 4.59
N VAL A 391 4.43 -10.57 5.25
CA VAL A 391 3.42 -9.60 5.68
C VAL A 391 3.96 -8.56 6.66
N ARG A 392 5.02 -8.88 7.41
CA ARG A 392 5.67 -7.97 8.37
C ARG A 392 6.61 -7.00 7.66
N LEU A 393 7.28 -7.47 6.61
CA LEU A 393 8.14 -6.60 5.79
C LEU A 393 7.32 -5.70 4.88
N ARG A 394 6.21 -6.19 4.33
CA ARG A 394 5.31 -5.40 3.46
C ARG A 394 4.76 -4.14 4.14
N SER A 395 4.70 -4.12 5.47
CA SER A 395 4.30 -2.93 6.23
C SER A 395 5.44 -1.93 6.50
N GLY A 396 6.69 -2.27 6.18
CA GLY A 396 7.80 -1.32 6.18
C GLY A 396 7.76 -0.50 4.89
N GLY A 397 7.66 0.83 5.00
CA GLY A 397 7.46 1.73 3.85
C GLY A 397 8.45 1.48 2.70
N GLU A 398 9.69 1.14 3.02
CA GLU A 398 10.76 0.95 2.02
C GLU A 398 10.84 -0.47 1.42
N PHE A 399 10.01 -1.41 1.87
CA PHE A 399 9.98 -2.77 1.32
C PHE A 399 8.73 -2.96 0.46
N ALA A 400 8.84 -2.53 -0.79
CA ALA A 400 7.74 -2.53 -1.74
C ALA A 400 7.09 -3.93 -1.93
N PRO A 401 5.82 -4.00 -2.37
CA PRO A 401 5.15 -5.26 -2.68
C PRO A 401 5.95 -6.14 -3.66
N GLN A 402 5.80 -7.46 -3.58
CA GLN A 402 6.55 -8.42 -4.41
C GLN A 402 6.42 -8.09 -5.90
N GLY A 403 5.19 -7.86 -6.38
CA GLY A 403 4.95 -7.55 -7.79
C GLY A 403 5.72 -6.31 -8.26
N ARG A 404 5.80 -5.25 -7.45
CA ARG A 404 6.55 -4.03 -7.80
C ARG A 404 8.05 -4.28 -7.83
N ARG A 405 8.60 -5.00 -6.83
CA ARG A 405 10.03 -5.37 -6.80
C ARG A 405 10.41 -6.25 -7.99
N GLN A 406 9.59 -7.26 -8.29
CA GLN A 406 9.83 -8.17 -9.41
C GLN A 406 9.74 -7.44 -10.75
N PHE A 407 8.76 -6.54 -10.92
CA PHE A 407 8.63 -5.74 -12.14
C PHE A 407 9.81 -4.79 -12.33
N LEU A 408 10.23 -4.09 -11.27
CA LEU A 408 11.42 -3.22 -11.31
C LEU A 408 12.68 -4.04 -11.70
N GLN A 409 12.90 -5.18 -11.06
CA GLN A 409 14.07 -6.01 -11.36
C GLN A 409 14.04 -6.56 -12.79
N GLN A 410 12.86 -7.00 -13.26
CA GLN A 410 12.68 -7.47 -14.62
C GLN A 410 12.89 -6.34 -15.64
N ALA A 411 12.42 -5.13 -15.33
CA ALA A 411 12.65 -3.94 -16.12
C ALA A 411 14.14 -3.63 -16.28
N GLN A 412 14.88 -3.62 -15.17
CA GLN A 412 16.33 -3.42 -15.13
C GLN A 412 17.08 -4.50 -15.92
N LEU A 413 16.77 -5.79 -15.70
CA LEU A 413 17.43 -6.90 -16.40
C LEU A 413 17.13 -6.89 -17.89
N SER A 414 15.90 -6.58 -18.29
CA SER A 414 15.53 -6.53 -19.71
C SER A 414 16.32 -5.47 -20.48
N ASN A 415 16.54 -4.30 -19.86
CA ASN A 415 17.40 -3.25 -20.42
C ASN A 415 18.87 -3.71 -20.51
N ALA A 416 19.40 -4.32 -19.46
CA ALA A 416 20.76 -4.83 -19.45
C ALA A 416 20.98 -5.92 -20.52
N ILE A 417 20.05 -6.88 -20.64
CA ILE A 417 20.06 -7.93 -21.67
C ILE A 417 20.03 -7.32 -23.08
N LEU A 418 19.18 -6.29 -23.30
CA LEU A 418 19.10 -5.61 -24.58
C LEU A 418 20.42 -4.98 -24.98
N ARG A 419 21.09 -4.28 -24.04
CA ARG A 419 22.39 -3.63 -24.26
C ARG A 419 23.46 -4.65 -24.66
N PHE A 420 23.48 -5.81 -24.02
CA PHE A 420 24.41 -6.90 -24.36
C PHE A 420 24.02 -7.71 -25.60
N SER A 421 22.78 -7.61 -26.09
CA SER A 421 22.35 -8.33 -27.29
C SER A 421 23.00 -7.81 -28.59
N ASN A 422 23.43 -6.55 -28.59
CA ASN A 422 24.27 -5.94 -29.62
C ASN A 422 25.02 -4.72 -29.03
N PRO A 423 26.16 -4.92 -28.36
CA PRO A 423 26.85 -3.85 -27.65
C PRO A 423 27.25 -2.65 -28.52
N ALA A 424 27.55 -2.89 -29.80
CA ALA A 424 27.97 -1.84 -30.73
C ALA A 424 26.84 -0.86 -31.09
N LEU A 425 25.60 -1.35 -31.21
CA LEU A 425 24.44 -0.52 -31.58
C LEU A 425 23.57 -0.14 -30.37
N LEU A 426 23.43 -1.05 -29.41
CA LEU A 426 22.48 -0.96 -28.31
C LEU A 426 23.16 -0.74 -26.96
N GLY A 427 24.49 -0.73 -26.89
CA GLY A 427 25.24 -0.68 -25.62
C GLY A 427 24.89 0.50 -24.73
N SER A 428 24.44 1.62 -25.30
CA SER A 428 24.02 2.84 -24.60
C SER A 428 22.52 3.13 -24.66
N VAL A 429 21.69 2.22 -25.19
CA VAL A 429 20.25 2.45 -25.33
C VAL A 429 19.54 2.40 -23.97
N VAL A 430 18.54 3.26 -23.82
CA VAL A 430 17.68 3.33 -22.63
C VAL A 430 16.24 3.07 -23.02
N ILE A 431 15.61 2.09 -22.38
CA ILE A 431 14.16 1.87 -22.46
C ILE A 431 13.57 2.12 -21.08
N THR A 432 12.77 3.17 -20.98
CA THR A 432 12.03 3.46 -19.76
C THR A 432 10.71 2.71 -19.76
N GLN A 433 10.60 1.71 -18.90
CA GLN A 433 9.33 1.05 -18.62
C GLN A 433 8.56 1.84 -17.57
N GLY A 434 7.23 1.79 -17.64
CA GLY A 434 6.37 2.40 -16.63
C GLY A 434 5.03 1.71 -16.55
N THR A 435 4.35 1.95 -15.43
CA THR A 435 2.95 1.54 -15.20
C THR A 435 2.10 2.80 -15.14
N ARG A 436 0.92 2.77 -15.75
CA ARG A 436 -0.07 3.84 -15.77
C ARG A 436 -1.43 3.28 -15.42
#